data_AF-A0A9D8QTI9-F1
#
_entry.id   AF-A0A9D8QTI9-F1
#
_cell.length_a   1.000
_cell.length_b   1.000
_cell.length_c   1.000
_cell.angle_alpha   90.00
_cell.angle_beta   90.00
_cell.angle_gamma   90.00
#
_symmetry.space_group_name_H-M   'P 1'
#
loop_
_entity.id
_entity.type
_entity.pdbx_description
1 polymer ?
#
loop_
_entity_poly.entity_id
_entity_poly.type
_entity_poly.pdbx_seq_one_letter_code
_entity_poly.pdbx_strand_id
1 'polypeptide(L)'
;LPQPSPGMRVQKELKPQSIRRTSDGRFIVDMGQNMVGQLRVRLTGKKDVPVVIRHAEILEPNNPDKLYVANLRSAKCTDTYVPAADGTFTYQPQLTYQGFRFVEISGIDREPKLKDITGCVIYDSMDDQGTFECDNELLNKLHENAYWGIIGNYHGMPTDCPQRDERMGWMGDHVMGCYGENMLLDNGALYYKWLQDVYDTQDDDGLIADVAPGFWVIREKDIAWEALSVYATYMLYRRYNDINAVQKYYPFLQKYLLYLDHNLKDGIVPTNCWGDWCMPPERADLIHSQDPARKTDGSLISSAMYYSMLTMMGELAMRLGMEGDMMDFDRRQQRLKEAYNRHFYHPEDGNYSSNTVTANLLSLEFGLVPDGDEERVLQNIVDVTRDTYKDHVSCGVLGMQHLMTCLSHRGHLDQAMRIILQKDYPSFGYMIEKGATTIWELWNGDTADPAMNSANHVMLLGDVLVWLYGDLAGIRQTARSRAYKELDMYINMPEELNHVHATHGTPYGTISSEWWRTEEGVTWEVEIPANTSARIHIPSGYTIQGMHSLRWASAEVEGDNICLL
;
A
#
# COMPACT_ATOMS: atom_id res chain seq x y z
N LEU A 1 -25.01 -14.24 -7.79
CA LEU A 1 -23.86 -14.29 -8.73
C LEU A 1 -22.81 -15.23 -8.13
N PRO A 2 -22.10 -16.07 -8.92
CA PRO A 2 -20.96 -16.82 -8.40
C PRO A 2 -19.86 -15.86 -7.94
N GLN A 3 -19.19 -16.15 -6.83
CA GLN A 3 -18.13 -15.29 -6.30
C GLN A 3 -16.87 -15.40 -7.18
N PRO A 4 -16.35 -14.28 -7.72
CA PRO A 4 -15.21 -14.32 -8.65
C PRO A 4 -13.85 -14.41 -7.94
N SER A 5 -13.77 -14.04 -6.64
CA SER A 5 -12.58 -14.24 -5.81
C SER A 5 -12.68 -15.51 -4.96
N PRO A 6 -11.57 -16.20 -4.66
CA PRO A 6 -11.57 -17.24 -3.64
C PRO A 6 -11.97 -16.66 -2.27
N GLY A 7 -12.73 -17.41 -1.48
CA GLY A 7 -13.15 -16.96 -0.15
C GLY A 7 -12.04 -17.01 0.90
N MET A 8 -12.28 -16.35 2.03
CA MET A 8 -11.42 -16.37 3.22
C MET A 8 -11.18 -17.79 3.77
N ARG A 9 -9.93 -18.08 4.15
CA ARG A 9 -9.54 -19.35 4.80
C ARG A 9 -8.43 -19.08 5.82
N VAL A 10 -8.14 -20.06 6.67
CA VAL A 10 -6.89 -20.07 7.42
C VAL A 10 -5.76 -20.33 6.44
N GLN A 11 -4.94 -19.31 6.18
CA GLN A 11 -3.82 -19.37 5.23
C GLN A 11 -2.50 -19.68 5.92
N LYS A 12 -2.33 -19.23 7.18
CA LYS A 12 -1.12 -19.46 7.98
C LYS A 12 -1.49 -19.82 9.41
N GLU A 13 -0.63 -20.61 10.07
CA GLU A 13 -0.72 -20.89 11.50
C GLU A 13 0.51 -20.31 12.21
N LEU A 14 0.29 -19.48 13.22
CA LEU A 14 1.32 -18.88 14.07
C LEU A 14 1.34 -19.51 15.46
N LYS A 15 2.54 -19.72 15.98
CA LYS A 15 2.75 -20.11 17.37
C LYS A 15 3.08 -18.87 18.19
N PRO A 16 2.57 -18.75 19.42
CA PRO A 16 2.96 -17.65 20.28
C PRO A 16 4.46 -17.70 20.60
N GLN A 17 5.06 -16.52 20.75
CA GLN A 17 6.44 -16.37 21.19
C GLN A 17 6.58 -16.53 22.69
N SER A 18 5.63 -16.00 23.47
CA SER A 18 5.67 -16.09 24.93
C SER A 18 4.29 -16.13 25.56
N ILE A 19 4.25 -16.69 26.78
CA ILE A 19 3.11 -16.63 27.70
C ILE A 19 3.67 -16.18 29.04
N ARG A 20 2.97 -15.28 29.72
CA ARG A 20 3.34 -14.84 31.05
C ARG A 20 2.11 -14.63 31.92
N ARG A 21 2.25 -14.96 33.20
CA ARG A 21 1.20 -14.72 34.20
C ARG A 21 1.26 -13.28 34.68
N THR A 22 0.11 -12.60 34.72
CA THR A 22 -0.02 -11.26 35.28
C THR A 22 -0.10 -11.29 36.80
N SER A 23 0.12 -10.14 37.43
CA SER A 23 0.00 -9.95 38.88
C SER A 23 -1.37 -10.34 39.47
N ASP A 24 -2.45 -10.25 38.69
CA ASP A 24 -3.81 -10.64 39.07
C ASP A 24 -4.21 -12.05 38.61
N GLY A 25 -3.26 -12.84 38.10
CA GLY A 25 -3.44 -14.26 37.82
C GLY A 25 -4.01 -14.60 36.44
N ARG A 26 -4.22 -13.61 35.57
CA ARG A 26 -4.50 -13.79 34.13
C ARG A 26 -3.21 -14.17 33.38
N PHE A 27 -3.33 -14.45 32.09
CA PHE A 27 -2.19 -14.76 31.22
C PHE A 27 -2.16 -13.83 30.02
N ILE A 28 -1.01 -13.20 29.76
CA ILE A 28 -0.74 -12.47 28.52
C ILE A 28 0.06 -13.39 27.59
N VAL A 29 -0.42 -13.53 26.38
CA VAL A 29 0.22 -14.25 25.26
C VAL A 29 0.73 -13.20 24.28
N ASP A 30 1.99 -13.28 23.91
CA ASP A 30 2.55 -12.51 22.79
C ASP A 30 2.65 -13.44 21.58
N MET A 31 1.88 -13.15 20.52
CA MET A 31 1.95 -13.89 19.26
C MET A 31 3.23 -13.60 18.47
N GLY A 32 3.97 -12.54 18.83
CA GLY A 32 5.19 -12.09 18.16
C GLY A 32 4.96 -11.27 16.89
N GLN A 33 3.73 -11.28 16.39
CA GLN A 33 3.29 -10.67 15.15
C GLN A 33 1.88 -10.11 15.36
N ASN A 34 1.63 -8.88 14.93
CA ASN A 34 0.28 -8.35 14.80
C ASN A 34 -0.39 -9.06 13.62
N MET A 35 -1.19 -10.07 13.92
CA MET A 35 -1.84 -10.95 12.97
C MET A 35 -3.35 -10.72 12.94
N VAL A 36 -4.01 -11.19 11.88
CA VAL A 36 -5.46 -11.08 11.76
C VAL A 36 -6.09 -12.43 11.58
N GLY A 37 -7.09 -12.74 12.40
CA GLY A 37 -7.77 -14.03 12.37
C GLY A 37 -8.32 -14.43 13.73
N GLN A 38 -8.05 -15.66 14.14
CA GLN A 38 -8.65 -16.29 15.32
C GLN A 38 -7.60 -17.03 16.14
N LEU A 39 -7.87 -17.26 17.42
CA LEU A 39 -7.13 -18.25 18.20
C LEU A 39 -7.83 -19.61 18.19
N ARG A 40 -7.05 -20.66 17.94
CA ARG A 40 -7.39 -22.05 18.28
C ARG A 40 -6.64 -22.42 19.55
N VAL A 41 -7.37 -22.80 20.59
CA VAL A 41 -6.81 -23.07 21.92
C VAL A 41 -7.20 -24.44 22.45
N ARG A 42 -6.31 -25.03 23.26
CA ARG A 42 -6.53 -26.26 24.02
C ARG A 42 -6.28 -26.04 25.51
N LEU A 43 -7.28 -25.54 26.22
CA LEU A 43 -7.15 -25.06 27.61
C LEU A 43 -7.77 -26.04 28.61
N THR A 44 -7.43 -25.86 29.89
CA THR A 44 -8.07 -26.59 31.00
C THR A 44 -8.93 -25.63 31.79
N GLY A 45 -10.25 -25.86 31.80
CA GLY A 45 -11.23 -25.03 32.48
C GLY A 45 -12.04 -25.81 33.51
N LYS A 46 -12.86 -25.07 34.27
CA LYS A 46 -13.86 -25.62 35.19
C LYS A 46 -15.24 -25.48 34.59
N LYS A 47 -16.11 -26.44 34.88
CA LYS A 47 -17.51 -26.42 34.46
C LYS A 47 -18.16 -25.11 34.88
N ASP A 48 -18.92 -24.51 33.96
CA ASP A 48 -19.70 -23.29 34.17
C ASP A 48 -18.87 -22.03 34.54
N VAL A 49 -17.53 -22.10 34.51
CA VAL A 49 -16.64 -20.94 34.71
C VAL A 49 -16.24 -20.38 33.34
N PRO A 50 -16.61 -19.13 33.00
CA PRO A 50 -16.26 -18.55 31.71
C PRO A 50 -14.75 -18.40 31.54
N VAL A 51 -14.22 -18.90 30.42
CA VAL A 51 -12.88 -18.60 29.92
C VAL A 51 -12.99 -17.45 28.94
N VAL A 52 -12.36 -16.32 29.27
CA VAL A 52 -12.43 -15.09 28.48
C VAL A 52 -11.09 -14.84 27.80
N ILE A 53 -11.14 -14.60 26.49
CA ILE A 53 -9.99 -14.39 25.60
C ILE A 53 -10.15 -13.01 24.96
N ARG A 54 -9.34 -12.04 25.39
CA ARG A 54 -9.37 -10.65 24.87
C ARG A 54 -8.16 -10.41 23.98
N HIS A 55 -8.33 -9.61 22.94
CA HIS A 55 -7.32 -9.40 21.91
C HIS A 55 -6.97 -7.91 21.81
N ALA A 56 -5.69 -7.60 21.57
CA ALA A 56 -5.21 -6.25 21.30
C ALA A 56 -3.97 -6.25 20.41
N GLU A 57 -3.76 -5.17 19.67
CA GLU A 57 -2.58 -4.97 18.84
C GLU A 57 -1.33 -4.66 19.68
N ILE A 58 -1.51 -3.88 20.75
CA ILE A 58 -0.43 -3.38 21.60
C ILE A 58 -0.74 -3.54 23.10
N LEU A 59 0.28 -3.44 23.94
CA LEU A 59 0.16 -3.38 25.39
C LEU A 59 0.13 -1.93 25.86
N GLU A 60 -0.37 -1.70 27.08
CA GLU A 60 -0.35 -0.37 27.69
C GLU A 60 1.09 0.12 27.88
N PRO A 61 1.39 1.39 27.56
CA PRO A 61 2.71 1.96 27.78
C PRO A 61 3.16 1.77 29.24
N ASN A 62 4.35 1.20 29.42
CA ASN A 62 4.94 0.90 30.74
C ASN A 62 4.18 -0.13 31.60
N ASN A 63 3.16 -0.81 31.07
CA ASN A 63 2.45 -1.86 31.79
C ASN A 63 2.24 -3.09 30.91
N PRO A 64 3.18 -4.05 30.89
CA PRO A 64 3.04 -5.23 30.07
C PRO A 64 1.85 -6.10 30.51
N ASP A 65 1.37 -5.99 31.76
CA ASP A 65 0.24 -6.75 32.36
C ASP A 65 -1.13 -6.36 31.81
N LYS A 66 -1.21 -5.35 30.96
CA LYS A 66 -2.47 -4.82 30.50
C LYS A 66 -2.47 -4.60 28.99
N LEU A 67 -3.48 -5.15 28.33
CA LEU A 67 -3.79 -4.85 26.93
C LEU A 67 -4.17 -3.38 26.78
N TYR A 68 -3.67 -2.72 25.73
CA TYR A 68 -4.20 -1.44 25.31
C TYR A 68 -5.41 -1.67 24.40
N VAL A 69 -6.58 -1.22 24.82
CA VAL A 69 -7.85 -1.49 24.11
C VAL A 69 -8.61 -0.22 23.75
N ALA A 70 -8.04 0.96 24.06
CA ALA A 70 -8.70 2.24 23.78
C ALA A 70 -8.88 2.45 22.27
N ASN A 71 -7.88 2.06 21.46
CA ASN A 71 -7.92 2.18 20.01
C ASN A 71 -8.85 1.19 19.29
N LEU A 72 -9.39 0.20 20.02
CA LEU A 72 -10.42 -0.69 19.49
C LEU A 72 -11.80 -0.02 19.45
N ARG A 73 -11.94 1.16 20.08
CA ARG A 73 -13.18 1.94 20.20
C ARG A 73 -14.32 1.09 20.76
N SER A 74 -15.43 0.91 20.05
CA SER A 74 -16.56 0.10 20.52
C SER A 74 -16.39 -1.40 20.25
N ALA A 75 -15.39 -1.83 19.47
CA ALA A 75 -15.12 -3.24 19.23
C ALA A 75 -14.57 -3.92 20.48
N LYS A 76 -15.32 -4.90 21.02
CA LYS A 76 -14.94 -5.60 22.25
C LYS A 76 -13.74 -6.53 22.07
N CYS A 77 -13.53 -7.08 20.86
CA CYS A 77 -12.48 -8.03 20.52
C CYS A 77 -12.28 -9.14 21.57
N THR A 78 -13.38 -9.71 22.05
CA THR A 78 -13.40 -10.65 23.17
C THR A 78 -14.21 -11.89 22.81
N ASP A 79 -13.60 -13.06 22.95
CA ASP A 79 -14.26 -14.36 22.88
C ASP A 79 -14.53 -14.88 24.30
N THR A 80 -15.65 -15.58 24.48
CA THR A 80 -15.98 -16.21 25.76
C THR A 80 -16.47 -17.64 25.52
N TYR A 81 -15.82 -18.60 26.19
CA TYR A 81 -16.20 -20.01 26.16
C TYR A 81 -16.54 -20.48 27.56
N VAL A 82 -17.67 -21.18 27.71
CA VAL A 82 -18.10 -21.75 29.00
C VAL A 82 -17.97 -23.28 28.92
N PRO A 83 -17.03 -23.90 29.66
CA PRO A 83 -16.85 -25.35 29.63
C PRO A 83 -18.08 -26.09 30.18
N ALA A 84 -18.52 -27.13 29.49
CA ALA A 84 -19.64 -27.98 29.92
C ALA A 84 -19.26 -28.99 31.04
N ALA A 85 -17.97 -29.18 31.29
CA ALA A 85 -17.41 -30.06 32.31
C ALA A 85 -16.02 -29.57 32.73
N ASP A 86 -15.55 -30.04 33.89
CA ASP A 86 -14.16 -29.85 34.31
C ASP A 86 -13.22 -30.60 33.36
N GLY A 87 -12.09 -29.98 33.03
CA GLY A 87 -11.02 -30.62 32.27
C GLY A 87 -10.60 -29.85 31.03
N THR A 88 -9.99 -30.57 30.08
CA THR A 88 -9.45 -29.97 28.86
C THR A 88 -10.51 -29.86 27.77
N PHE A 89 -10.59 -28.70 27.14
CA PHE A 89 -11.42 -28.45 25.97
C PHE A 89 -10.59 -27.88 24.82
N THR A 90 -11.15 -27.88 23.61
CA THR A 90 -10.62 -27.15 22.46
C THR A 90 -11.65 -26.14 22.02
N TYR A 91 -11.21 -24.92 21.70
CA TYR A 91 -12.08 -23.84 21.26
C TYR A 91 -11.42 -23.05 20.13
N GLN A 92 -12.22 -22.71 19.12
CA GLN A 92 -11.89 -21.76 18.07
C GLN A 92 -13.21 -21.08 17.68
N PRO A 93 -13.28 -19.73 17.65
CA PRO A 93 -14.47 -19.04 17.14
C PRO A 93 -14.70 -19.35 15.66
N GLN A 94 -15.94 -19.21 15.17
CA GLN A 94 -16.27 -19.49 13.76
C GLN A 94 -16.75 -18.26 12.98
N LEU A 95 -17.35 -17.27 13.63
CA LEU A 95 -18.08 -16.16 12.99
C LEU A 95 -17.53 -14.78 13.38
N THR A 96 -16.26 -14.72 13.77
CA THR A 96 -15.55 -13.46 14.07
C THR A 96 -14.08 -13.61 13.74
N TYR A 97 -13.38 -12.50 13.51
CA TYR A 97 -11.93 -12.43 13.44
C TYR A 97 -11.48 -11.15 14.15
N GLN A 98 -10.25 -11.11 14.63
CA GLN A 98 -9.66 -9.95 15.32
C GLN A 98 -8.29 -9.65 14.72
N GLY A 99 -7.88 -8.38 14.70
CA GLY A 99 -6.50 -7.95 14.53
C GLY A 99 -5.80 -7.83 15.88
N PHE A 100 -4.71 -8.58 16.10
CA PHE A 100 -4.02 -8.63 17.38
C PHE A 100 -2.60 -9.19 17.30
N ARG A 101 -1.75 -8.74 18.24
CA ARG A 101 -0.51 -9.41 18.62
C ARG A 101 -0.62 -10.02 20.01
N PHE A 102 -1.30 -9.34 20.92
CA PHE A 102 -1.38 -9.71 22.33
C PHE A 102 -2.75 -10.26 22.67
N VAL A 103 -2.77 -11.30 23.50
CA VAL A 103 -3.99 -11.93 23.98
C VAL A 103 -3.97 -12.07 25.48
N GLU A 104 -5.06 -11.69 26.13
CA GLU A 104 -5.30 -11.91 27.55
C GLU A 104 -6.26 -13.08 27.76
N ILE A 105 -5.83 -14.10 28.49
CA ILE A 105 -6.65 -15.27 28.85
C ILE A 105 -6.92 -15.27 30.34
N SER A 106 -8.19 -15.37 30.72
CA SER A 106 -8.65 -15.45 32.11
C SER A 106 -9.70 -16.55 32.31
N GLY A 107 -10.02 -16.88 33.56
CA GLY A 107 -10.97 -17.95 33.89
C GLY A 107 -10.37 -19.37 33.88
N ILE A 108 -9.04 -19.47 33.89
CA ILE A 108 -8.29 -20.74 33.98
C ILE A 108 -7.27 -20.68 35.12
N ASP A 109 -7.11 -21.78 35.85
CA ASP A 109 -6.17 -21.86 36.98
C ASP A 109 -4.76 -22.32 36.56
N ARG A 110 -4.67 -22.99 35.40
CA ARG A 110 -3.44 -23.58 34.90
C ARG A 110 -2.88 -22.75 33.76
N GLU A 111 -1.60 -22.41 33.86
CA GLU A 111 -0.87 -21.74 32.79
C GLU A 111 -0.92 -22.57 31.49
N PRO A 112 -1.39 -21.97 30.37
CA PRO A 112 -1.37 -22.60 29.06
C PRO A 112 0.08 -22.83 28.61
N LYS A 113 0.32 -23.87 27.80
CA LYS A 113 1.61 -24.02 27.13
C LYS A 113 1.56 -23.36 25.76
N LEU A 114 2.71 -22.95 25.22
CA LEU A 114 2.80 -22.37 23.87
C LEU A 114 2.14 -23.28 22.82
N LYS A 115 2.35 -24.60 22.92
CA LYS A 115 1.74 -25.59 22.01
C LYS A 115 0.22 -25.74 22.12
N ASP A 116 -0.38 -25.21 23.18
CA ASP A 116 -1.82 -25.26 23.42
C ASP A 116 -2.54 -24.06 22.76
N ILE A 117 -1.81 -23.13 22.14
CA ILE A 117 -2.35 -21.94 21.48
C ILE A 117 -1.82 -21.89 20.04
N THR A 118 -2.69 -21.58 19.10
CA THR A 118 -2.34 -21.37 17.69
C THR A 118 -3.11 -20.17 17.18
N GLY A 119 -2.40 -19.20 16.61
CA GLY A 119 -2.99 -18.13 15.81
C GLY A 119 -3.32 -18.67 14.43
N CYS A 120 -4.60 -18.67 14.06
CA CYS A 120 -5.06 -19.02 12.73
C CYS A 120 -5.22 -17.72 11.95
N VAL A 121 -4.25 -17.41 11.09
CA VAL A 121 -4.24 -16.20 10.25
C VAL A 121 -5.24 -16.40 9.11
N ILE A 122 -6.22 -15.50 9.00
CA ILE A 122 -7.33 -15.62 8.05
C ILE A 122 -7.28 -14.44 7.11
N TYR A 123 -7.30 -14.71 5.81
CA TYR A 123 -7.50 -13.71 4.76
C TYR A 123 -8.01 -14.43 3.49
N ASP A 124 -8.40 -13.65 2.47
CA ASP A 124 -8.80 -14.20 1.17
C ASP A 124 -7.72 -15.12 0.59
N SER A 125 -8.14 -16.25 0.03
CA SER A 125 -7.19 -17.22 -0.52
C SER A 125 -6.59 -16.70 -1.82
N MET A 126 -5.29 -16.44 -1.81
CA MET A 126 -4.52 -16.04 -2.98
C MET A 126 -3.06 -16.48 -2.82
N ASP A 127 -2.37 -16.57 -3.94
CA ASP A 127 -0.96 -16.96 -3.97
C ASP A 127 -0.08 -15.75 -3.61
N ASP A 128 1.02 -16.02 -2.90
CA ASP A 128 2.10 -15.06 -2.73
C ASP A 128 2.74 -14.82 -4.13
N GLN A 129 2.81 -13.56 -4.55
CA GLN A 129 3.30 -13.15 -5.88
C GLN A 129 4.68 -12.51 -5.84
N GLY A 130 5.29 -12.28 -4.67
CA GLY A 130 6.65 -11.79 -4.69
C GLY A 130 7.37 -11.82 -3.37
N THR A 131 8.70 -11.81 -3.49
CA THR A 131 9.65 -11.75 -2.37
C THR A 131 10.62 -10.59 -2.59
N PHE A 132 11.15 -10.06 -1.50
CA PHE A 132 12.21 -9.05 -1.52
C PHE A 132 13.14 -9.32 -0.34
N GLU A 133 14.44 -9.26 -0.57
CA GLU A 133 15.49 -9.40 0.43
C GLU A 133 16.67 -8.52 0.02
N CYS A 134 17.33 -7.90 0.99
CA CYS A 134 18.57 -7.15 0.79
C CYS A 134 19.47 -7.28 2.03
N ASP A 135 20.67 -6.70 1.98
CA ASP A 135 21.60 -6.68 3.12
C ASP A 135 21.28 -5.60 4.18
N ASN A 136 20.15 -4.90 4.07
CA ASN A 136 19.67 -3.93 5.06
C ASN A 136 18.46 -4.48 5.85
N GLU A 137 18.68 -4.74 7.14
CA GLU A 137 17.64 -5.31 8.03
C GLU A 137 16.39 -4.43 8.16
N LEU A 138 16.52 -3.10 8.09
CA LEU A 138 15.38 -2.18 8.22
C LEU A 138 14.47 -2.30 7.00
N LEU A 139 15.03 -2.37 5.79
CA LEU A 139 14.25 -2.55 4.56
C LEU A 139 13.55 -3.92 4.52
N ASN A 140 14.26 -4.97 4.91
CA ASN A 140 13.67 -6.31 5.02
C ASN A 140 12.52 -6.32 6.03
N LYS A 141 12.70 -5.65 7.18
CA LYS A 141 11.66 -5.57 8.20
C LYS A 141 10.47 -4.73 7.77
N LEU A 142 10.70 -3.65 7.03
CA LEU A 142 9.65 -2.84 6.43
C LEU A 142 8.84 -3.66 5.42
N HIS A 143 9.48 -4.42 4.53
CA HIS A 143 8.81 -5.31 3.58
C HIS A 143 7.98 -6.38 4.31
N GLU A 144 8.53 -7.02 5.35
CA GLU A 144 7.80 -7.97 6.18
C GLU A 144 6.57 -7.33 6.85
N ASN A 145 6.74 -6.13 7.43
CA ASN A 145 5.64 -5.39 8.05
C ASN A 145 4.55 -5.01 7.04
N ALA A 146 4.94 -4.64 5.82
CA ALA A 146 4.02 -4.38 4.72
C ALA A 146 3.22 -5.64 4.35
N TYR A 147 3.90 -6.78 4.18
CA TYR A 147 3.26 -8.06 3.90
C TYR A 147 2.22 -8.44 4.96
N TRP A 148 2.59 -8.38 6.24
CA TRP A 148 1.66 -8.69 7.34
C TRP A 148 0.49 -7.70 7.43
N GLY A 149 0.73 -6.43 7.13
CA GLY A 149 -0.32 -5.41 7.12
C GLY A 149 -1.33 -5.65 6.00
N ILE A 150 -0.84 -5.96 4.80
CA ILE A 150 -1.65 -6.20 3.61
C ILE A 150 -2.47 -7.47 3.76
N ILE A 151 -1.87 -8.62 4.10
CA ILE A 151 -2.65 -9.85 4.29
C ILE A 151 -3.65 -9.70 5.44
N GLY A 152 -3.33 -8.89 6.46
CA GLY A 152 -4.23 -8.63 7.57
C GLY A 152 -5.47 -7.83 7.19
N ASN A 153 -5.45 -7.13 6.06
CA ASN A 153 -6.54 -6.26 5.61
C ASN A 153 -7.32 -6.84 4.41
N TYR A 154 -7.12 -8.11 4.06
CA TYR A 154 -7.84 -8.76 2.96
C TYR A 154 -8.94 -9.69 3.47
N HIS A 155 -10.17 -9.18 3.52
CA HIS A 155 -11.34 -9.85 4.12
C HIS A 155 -12.61 -9.73 3.27
N GLY A 156 -12.59 -10.34 2.09
CA GLY A 156 -13.60 -10.21 1.03
C GLY A 156 -13.49 -8.90 0.23
N MET A 157 -12.67 -7.98 0.72
CA MET A 157 -12.26 -6.69 0.18
C MET A 157 -10.98 -6.25 0.91
N PRO A 158 -10.17 -5.35 0.34
CA PRO A 158 -9.18 -4.59 1.09
C PRO A 158 -9.88 -3.69 2.14
N THR A 159 -9.41 -3.71 3.38
CA THR A 159 -9.93 -2.89 4.50
C THR A 159 -8.89 -1.88 4.98
N ASP A 160 -9.33 -0.80 5.62
CA ASP A 160 -8.48 0.18 6.29
C ASP A 160 -7.66 -0.45 7.43
N CYS A 161 -8.38 -1.12 8.34
CA CYS A 161 -7.80 -1.77 9.50
C CYS A 161 -8.62 -3.00 9.95
N PRO A 162 -8.02 -3.98 10.64
CA PRO A 162 -8.69 -5.25 10.93
C PRO A 162 -9.26 -5.42 12.35
N GLN A 163 -9.03 -4.46 13.25
CA GLN A 163 -9.18 -4.61 14.69
C GLN A 163 -10.35 -3.82 15.29
N ARG A 164 -10.51 -2.54 14.92
CA ARG A 164 -11.52 -1.65 15.54
C ARG A 164 -12.91 -1.86 14.91
N ASP A 165 -13.88 -1.08 15.35
CA ASP A 165 -15.27 -1.07 14.86
C ASP A 165 -15.42 -0.35 13.51
N GLU A 166 -14.51 -0.62 12.58
CA GLU A 166 -14.43 -0.04 11.23
C GLU A 166 -14.34 -1.14 10.19
N ARG A 167 -13.13 -1.56 9.78
CA ARG A 167 -12.92 -2.70 8.88
C ARG A 167 -13.65 -2.51 7.55
N MET A 168 -13.58 -1.29 7.04
CA MET A 168 -14.31 -0.83 5.87
C MET A 168 -13.37 -0.75 4.68
N GLY A 169 -13.89 -0.98 3.48
CA GLY A 169 -13.12 -0.82 2.24
C GLY A 169 -13.00 0.64 1.85
N TRP A 170 -12.23 1.41 2.62
CA TRP A 170 -11.86 2.78 2.32
C TRP A 170 -10.98 2.81 1.07
N MET A 171 -11.43 3.50 0.03
CA MET A 171 -10.82 3.35 -1.29
C MET A 171 -9.50 4.12 -1.45
N GLY A 172 -9.37 5.28 -0.81
CA GLY A 172 -8.19 6.15 -0.89
C GLY A 172 -6.90 5.48 -0.41
N ASP A 173 -7.04 4.55 0.53
CA ASP A 173 -5.99 3.74 1.12
C ASP A 173 -5.27 2.87 0.08
N HIS A 174 -5.94 2.55 -1.03
CA HIS A 174 -5.55 1.52 -1.98
C HIS A 174 -5.30 2.04 -3.40
N VAL A 175 -5.33 3.36 -3.64
CA VAL A 175 -5.28 3.93 -5.01
C VAL A 175 -4.02 3.51 -5.78
N MET A 176 -2.84 4.05 -5.45
CA MET A 176 -1.57 3.43 -5.90
C MET A 176 -1.22 2.19 -5.08
N GLY A 177 -1.77 2.05 -3.87
CA GLY A 177 -1.56 0.90 -2.99
C GLY A 177 -1.86 -0.44 -3.68
N CYS A 178 -2.87 -0.51 -4.55
CA CYS A 178 -3.22 -1.72 -5.29
C CYS A 178 -2.09 -2.26 -6.17
N TYR A 179 -1.18 -1.39 -6.65
CA TYR A 179 0.02 -1.79 -7.38
C TYR A 179 1.12 -2.34 -6.47
N GLY A 180 1.30 -1.75 -5.29
CA GLY A 180 2.24 -2.26 -4.28
C GLY A 180 1.81 -3.60 -3.72
N GLU A 181 0.52 -3.74 -3.41
CA GLU A 181 -0.08 -5.00 -2.98
C GLU A 181 0.04 -6.10 -4.03
N ASN A 182 -0.10 -5.76 -5.31
CA ASN A 182 0.09 -6.68 -6.43
C ASN A 182 1.53 -7.23 -6.50
N MET A 183 2.52 -6.49 -6.01
CA MET A 183 3.90 -6.99 -5.92
C MET A 183 4.03 -8.16 -4.93
N LEU A 184 3.15 -8.21 -3.92
CA LEU A 184 3.20 -9.22 -2.85
C LEU A 184 2.23 -10.38 -3.06
N LEU A 185 1.04 -10.12 -3.63
CA LEU A 185 -0.07 -11.07 -3.65
C LEU A 185 -0.82 -11.06 -5.00
N ASP A 186 -1.42 -12.21 -5.36
CA ASP A 186 -2.28 -12.31 -6.53
C ASP A 186 -3.65 -11.69 -6.28
N ASN A 187 -3.67 -10.36 -6.22
CA ASN A 187 -4.84 -9.59 -5.82
C ASN A 187 -5.86 -9.37 -6.96
N GLY A 188 -5.57 -9.80 -8.19
CA GLY A 188 -6.40 -9.52 -9.37
C GLY A 188 -7.85 -9.97 -9.24
N ALA A 189 -8.09 -11.19 -8.77
CA ALA A 189 -9.45 -11.70 -8.59
C ALA A 189 -10.22 -10.97 -7.46
N LEU A 190 -9.51 -10.58 -6.38
CA LEU A 190 -10.08 -9.80 -5.29
C LEU A 190 -10.48 -8.40 -5.77
N TYR A 191 -9.59 -7.70 -6.47
CA TYR A 191 -9.87 -6.37 -7.03
C TYR A 191 -10.95 -6.40 -8.11
N TYR A 192 -10.97 -7.43 -8.96
CA TYR A 192 -12.07 -7.63 -9.92
C TYR A 192 -13.42 -7.73 -9.21
N LYS A 193 -13.47 -8.48 -8.10
CA LYS A 193 -14.67 -8.61 -7.25
C LYS A 193 -15.01 -7.27 -6.60
N TRP A 194 -14.05 -6.64 -5.94
CA TRP A 194 -14.29 -5.45 -5.13
C TRP A 194 -14.71 -4.25 -5.98
N LEU A 195 -14.18 -4.12 -7.20
CA LEU A 195 -14.67 -3.14 -8.17
C LEU A 195 -16.17 -3.27 -8.43
N GLN A 196 -16.75 -4.49 -8.43
CA GLN A 196 -18.20 -4.63 -8.51
C GLN A 196 -18.88 -3.99 -7.29
N ASP A 197 -18.37 -4.21 -6.08
CA ASP A 197 -18.92 -3.60 -4.88
C ASP A 197 -18.81 -2.06 -4.93
N VAL A 198 -17.70 -1.53 -5.47
CA VAL A 198 -17.49 -0.09 -5.70
C VAL A 198 -18.56 0.46 -6.65
N TYR A 199 -18.75 -0.16 -7.81
CA TYR A 199 -19.73 0.32 -8.79
C TYR A 199 -21.18 0.11 -8.35
N ASP A 200 -21.44 -0.86 -7.46
CA ASP A 200 -22.76 -1.01 -6.81
C ASP A 200 -23.08 0.15 -5.85
N THR A 201 -22.08 0.96 -5.45
CA THR A 201 -22.30 2.21 -4.71
C THR A 201 -22.61 3.41 -5.61
N GLN A 202 -22.41 3.30 -6.93
CA GLN A 202 -22.58 4.42 -7.85
C GLN A 202 -24.05 4.85 -7.91
N ASP A 203 -24.31 6.13 -7.68
CA ASP A 203 -25.67 6.66 -7.72
C ASP A 203 -26.15 7.01 -9.14
N ASP A 204 -27.39 7.50 -9.24
CA ASP A 204 -28.02 7.85 -10.51
C ASP A 204 -27.28 8.99 -11.24
N ASP A 205 -26.65 9.91 -10.50
CA ASP A 205 -25.88 11.03 -11.06
C ASP A 205 -24.46 10.61 -11.49
N GLY A 206 -23.95 9.50 -10.95
CA GLY A 206 -22.65 8.91 -11.28
C GLY A 206 -21.62 8.97 -10.17
N LEU A 207 -21.94 9.57 -9.02
CA LEU A 207 -21.05 9.67 -7.87
C LEU A 207 -20.85 8.29 -7.22
N ILE A 208 -19.61 7.98 -6.89
CA ILE A 208 -19.18 6.75 -6.21
C ILE A 208 -18.97 7.07 -4.72
N ALA A 209 -19.16 6.09 -3.83
CA ALA A 209 -18.90 6.26 -2.40
C ALA A 209 -17.42 6.11 -2.05
N ASP A 210 -16.93 6.82 -1.03
CA ASP A 210 -15.53 6.74 -0.55
C ASP A 210 -15.19 5.37 0.06
N VAL A 211 -16.22 4.63 0.45
CA VAL A 211 -16.18 3.31 1.08
C VAL A 211 -17.04 2.33 0.29
N ALA A 212 -16.47 1.18 -0.04
CA ALA A 212 -17.18 0.09 -0.73
C ALA A 212 -16.87 -1.27 -0.08
N PRO A 213 -17.87 -2.16 0.12
CA PRO A 213 -19.30 -1.97 -0.10
C PRO A 213 -19.91 -0.90 0.80
N GLY A 214 -20.99 -0.26 0.34
CA GLY A 214 -21.65 0.87 1.02
C GLY A 214 -22.43 0.51 2.28
N PHE A 215 -21.85 -0.24 3.22
CA PHE A 215 -22.40 -0.39 4.58
C PHE A 215 -22.40 0.94 5.32
N TRP A 216 -21.28 1.67 5.22
CA TRP A 216 -21.24 3.10 5.46
C TRP A 216 -21.40 3.81 4.12
N VAL A 217 -22.50 4.54 3.97
CA VAL A 217 -22.75 5.30 2.75
C VAL A 217 -22.11 6.68 2.89
N ILE A 218 -20.79 6.75 2.63
CA ILE A 218 -19.99 7.96 2.69
C ILE A 218 -19.76 8.46 1.27
N ARG A 219 -20.18 9.69 0.97
CA ARG A 219 -20.08 10.33 -0.35
C ARG A 219 -19.64 11.77 -0.17
N GLU A 220 -18.45 11.97 0.37
CA GLU A 220 -17.92 13.31 0.67
C GLU A 220 -17.42 14.03 -0.59
N LYS A 221 -17.53 13.39 -1.77
CA LYS A 221 -17.08 13.92 -3.06
C LYS A 221 -15.57 14.14 -3.07
N ASP A 222 -14.86 13.15 -2.52
CA ASP A 222 -13.41 13.15 -2.46
C ASP A 222 -12.84 12.30 -3.58
N ILE A 223 -12.44 12.98 -4.66
CA ILE A 223 -11.87 12.33 -5.83
C ILE A 223 -10.65 11.49 -5.47
N ALA A 224 -9.87 11.87 -4.45
CA ALA A 224 -8.68 11.11 -4.09
C ALA A 224 -9.04 9.70 -3.58
N TRP A 225 -10.20 9.51 -2.95
CA TRP A 225 -10.71 8.19 -2.57
C TRP A 225 -11.39 7.50 -3.74
N GLU A 226 -12.27 8.22 -4.43
CA GLU A 226 -13.05 7.74 -5.59
C GLU A 226 -12.16 7.29 -6.77
N ALA A 227 -10.93 7.82 -6.86
CA ALA A 227 -9.95 7.51 -7.91
C ALA A 227 -9.57 6.03 -7.98
N LEU A 228 -9.68 5.29 -6.87
CA LEU A 228 -9.45 3.85 -6.87
C LEU A 228 -10.25 3.14 -7.98
N SER A 229 -11.48 3.57 -8.26
CA SER A 229 -12.32 2.96 -9.31
C SER A 229 -11.58 2.88 -10.66
N VAL A 230 -10.92 3.97 -11.07
CA VAL A 230 -10.11 4.04 -12.29
C VAL A 230 -8.77 3.33 -12.10
N TYR A 231 -8.06 3.60 -11.00
CA TYR A 231 -6.71 3.05 -10.75
C TYR A 231 -6.72 1.53 -10.66
N ALA A 232 -7.65 0.92 -9.92
CA ALA A 232 -7.76 -0.53 -9.81
C ALA A 232 -8.21 -1.17 -11.13
N THR A 233 -9.13 -0.54 -11.89
CA THR A 233 -9.51 -1.04 -13.22
C THR A 233 -8.31 -1.00 -14.18
N TYR A 234 -7.52 0.07 -14.12
CA TYR A 234 -6.29 0.22 -14.89
C TYR A 234 -5.19 -0.73 -14.42
N MET A 235 -5.10 -1.03 -13.12
CA MET A 235 -4.20 -2.04 -12.56
C MET A 235 -4.51 -3.43 -13.10
N LEU A 236 -5.78 -3.85 -13.11
CA LEU A 236 -6.20 -5.14 -13.69
C LEU A 236 -5.82 -5.24 -15.17
N TYR A 237 -5.97 -4.15 -15.91
CA TYR A 237 -5.50 -4.08 -17.30
C TYR A 237 -3.97 -4.16 -17.41
N ARG A 238 -3.23 -3.39 -16.62
CA ARG A 238 -1.78 -3.28 -16.73
C ARG A 238 -1.06 -4.53 -16.26
N ARG A 239 -1.47 -5.13 -15.14
CA ARG A 239 -0.81 -6.25 -14.45
C ARG A 239 -1.33 -7.62 -14.87
N TYR A 240 -2.58 -7.71 -15.34
CA TYR A 240 -3.20 -8.98 -15.74
C TYR A 240 -3.66 -9.03 -17.20
N ASN A 241 -3.60 -7.90 -17.94
CA ASN A 241 -4.20 -7.78 -19.27
C ASN A 241 -5.70 -8.17 -19.28
N ASP A 242 -6.42 -7.90 -18.18
CA ASP A 242 -7.82 -8.25 -18.04
C ASP A 242 -8.73 -7.26 -18.77
N ILE A 243 -8.89 -7.50 -20.07
CA ILE A 243 -9.77 -6.71 -20.94
C ILE A 243 -11.25 -6.91 -20.58
N ASN A 244 -11.62 -8.03 -19.99
CA ASN A 244 -13.01 -8.27 -19.59
C ASN A 244 -13.41 -7.34 -18.44
N ALA A 245 -12.51 -7.14 -17.47
CA ALA A 245 -12.70 -6.14 -16.40
C ALA A 245 -12.89 -4.73 -16.99
N VAL A 246 -12.02 -4.34 -17.92
CA VAL A 246 -12.12 -3.03 -18.59
C VAL A 246 -13.46 -2.91 -19.30
N GLN A 247 -13.83 -3.85 -20.16
CA GLN A 247 -15.10 -3.81 -20.92
C GLN A 247 -16.33 -3.73 -20.01
N LYS A 248 -16.30 -4.46 -18.90
CA LYS A 248 -17.41 -4.51 -17.93
C LYS A 248 -17.58 -3.18 -17.20
N TYR A 249 -16.48 -2.59 -16.75
CA TYR A 249 -16.50 -1.47 -15.82
C TYR A 249 -16.37 -0.10 -16.49
N TYR A 250 -15.89 -0.04 -17.73
CA TYR A 250 -15.71 1.20 -18.48
C TYR A 250 -16.96 2.11 -18.52
N PRO A 251 -18.20 1.61 -18.73
CA PRO A 251 -19.38 2.48 -18.72
C PRO A 251 -19.65 3.16 -17.37
N PHE A 252 -19.33 2.50 -16.25
CA PHE A 252 -19.47 3.08 -14.90
C PHE A 252 -18.44 4.19 -14.70
N LEU A 253 -17.20 3.97 -15.16
CA LEU A 253 -16.15 4.98 -15.14
C LEU A 253 -16.53 6.20 -15.97
N GLN A 254 -17.08 6.02 -17.17
CA GLN A 254 -17.56 7.14 -17.99
C GLN A 254 -18.64 7.95 -17.27
N LYS A 255 -19.58 7.27 -16.61
CA LYS A 255 -20.64 7.94 -15.84
C LYS A 255 -20.06 8.75 -14.68
N TYR A 256 -19.09 8.20 -13.95
CA TYR A 256 -18.41 8.91 -12.86
C TYR A 256 -17.63 10.12 -13.38
N LEU A 257 -16.86 9.97 -14.44
CA LEU A 257 -16.12 11.07 -15.05
C LEU A 257 -17.05 12.18 -15.60
N LEU A 258 -18.23 11.82 -16.11
CA LEU A 258 -19.26 12.78 -16.51
C LEU A 258 -19.85 13.54 -15.31
N TYR A 259 -20.06 12.84 -14.18
CA TYR A 259 -20.44 13.49 -12.93
C TYR A 259 -19.39 14.54 -12.52
N LEU A 260 -18.11 14.20 -12.59
CA LEU A 260 -17.03 15.15 -12.29
C LEU A 260 -17.05 16.38 -13.21
N ASP A 261 -17.22 16.19 -14.51
CA ASP A 261 -17.32 17.29 -15.47
C ASP A 261 -18.43 18.28 -15.13
N HIS A 262 -19.62 17.76 -14.78
CA HIS A 262 -20.76 18.60 -14.42
C HIS A 262 -20.53 19.42 -13.15
N ASN A 263 -19.61 18.99 -12.29
CA ASN A 263 -19.31 19.62 -11.01
C ASN A 263 -18.06 20.49 -11.01
N LEU A 264 -17.34 20.60 -12.14
CA LEU A 264 -16.21 21.53 -12.27
C LEU A 264 -16.63 22.98 -12.00
N LYS A 265 -15.73 23.73 -11.35
CA LYS A 265 -15.84 25.17 -11.12
C LYS A 265 -14.60 25.84 -11.67
N ASP A 266 -14.78 26.82 -12.54
CA ASP A 266 -13.67 27.52 -13.23
C ASP A 266 -12.66 26.58 -13.94
N GLY A 267 -13.14 25.38 -14.33
CA GLY A 267 -12.34 24.36 -15.00
C GLY A 267 -11.53 23.45 -14.07
N ILE A 268 -11.69 23.58 -12.74
CA ILE A 268 -11.04 22.73 -11.73
C ILE A 268 -12.07 21.99 -10.87
N VAL A 269 -11.63 20.95 -10.16
CA VAL A 269 -12.45 20.25 -9.18
C VAL A 269 -12.45 21.04 -7.86
N PRO A 270 -13.61 21.45 -7.33
CA PRO A 270 -13.67 22.39 -6.20
C PRO A 270 -13.60 21.74 -4.81
N THR A 271 -13.75 20.42 -4.70
CA THR A 271 -13.93 19.74 -3.41
C THR A 271 -12.89 18.68 -3.18
N ASN A 272 -12.45 18.60 -1.93
CA ASN A 272 -11.68 17.51 -1.36
C ASN A 272 -11.94 17.52 0.15
N CYS A 273 -12.27 16.38 0.74
CA CYS A 273 -12.70 16.29 2.13
C CYS A 273 -11.54 15.88 3.04
N TRP A 274 -10.76 14.89 2.62
CA TRP A 274 -9.78 14.19 3.45
C TRP A 274 -8.37 14.76 3.29
N GLY A 275 -8.06 15.33 2.12
CA GLY A 275 -6.77 15.94 1.81
C GLY A 275 -5.65 14.92 1.66
N ASP A 276 -4.42 15.39 1.81
CA ASP A 276 -3.25 14.54 1.92
C ASP A 276 -3.17 13.94 3.34
N TRP A 277 -4.07 12.99 3.60
CA TRP A 277 -4.35 12.43 4.91
C TRP A 277 -3.12 11.85 5.61
N CYS A 278 -3.08 11.92 6.94
CA CYS A 278 -1.95 11.45 7.76
C CYS A 278 -0.58 12.04 7.37
N MET A 279 -0.56 13.26 6.82
CA MET A 279 0.65 14.07 6.77
C MET A 279 1.26 14.16 8.19
N PRO A 280 2.54 13.79 8.40
CA PRO A 280 3.13 13.75 9.73
C PRO A 280 3.09 15.12 10.43
N PRO A 281 2.37 15.24 11.56
CA PRO A 281 2.27 16.52 12.24
C PRO A 281 3.63 16.98 12.79
N GLU A 282 3.77 18.28 12.97
CA GLU A 282 4.95 18.91 13.56
C GLU A 282 5.20 18.47 15.02
N ARG A 283 4.20 17.85 15.66
CA ARG A 283 4.28 17.30 17.01
C ARG A 283 3.60 15.94 17.09
N ALA A 284 4.26 14.99 17.77
CA ALA A 284 3.80 13.61 17.90
C ALA A 284 2.53 13.43 18.77
N ASP A 285 2.05 14.45 19.47
CA ASP A 285 0.77 14.37 20.20
C ASP A 285 -0.45 14.77 19.36
N LEU A 286 -0.24 15.23 18.12
CA LEU A 286 -1.31 15.63 17.21
C LEU A 286 -1.69 14.48 16.27
N ILE A 287 -2.94 14.46 15.81
CA ILE A 287 -3.37 13.61 14.69
C ILE A 287 -3.12 14.33 13.36
N HIS A 288 -3.52 15.61 13.29
CA HIS A 288 -3.40 16.43 12.08
C HIS A 288 -2.49 17.62 12.33
N SER A 289 -1.67 17.96 11.34
CA SER A 289 -0.85 19.16 11.38
C SER A 289 -1.71 20.41 11.52
N GLN A 290 -1.28 21.31 12.41
CA GLN A 290 -1.89 22.63 12.56
C GLN A 290 -1.17 23.70 11.73
N ASP A 291 -0.01 23.37 11.16
CA ASP A 291 0.78 24.24 10.30
C ASP A 291 0.14 24.36 8.90
N PRO A 292 -0.30 25.56 8.47
CA PRO A 292 -0.82 25.76 7.12
C PRO A 292 0.17 25.40 6.01
N ALA A 293 1.49 25.51 6.25
CA ALA A 293 2.52 25.17 5.27
C ALA A 293 2.63 23.65 5.02
N ARG A 294 1.98 22.83 5.85
CA ARG A 294 1.87 21.37 5.70
C ARG A 294 0.56 20.94 5.06
N LYS A 295 -0.34 21.88 4.77
CA LYS A 295 -1.66 21.60 4.18
C LYS A 295 -1.63 21.83 2.68
N THR A 296 -1.77 20.73 1.94
CA THR A 296 -1.91 20.76 0.49
C THR A 296 -3.32 21.19 0.12
N ASP A 297 -3.45 22.07 -0.89
CA ASP A 297 -4.75 22.53 -1.37
C ASP A 297 -5.58 21.34 -1.91
N GLY A 298 -6.81 21.22 -1.42
CA GLY A 298 -7.70 20.12 -1.79
C GLY A 298 -8.19 20.17 -3.25
N SER A 299 -8.43 21.37 -3.78
CA SER A 299 -8.83 21.54 -5.19
C SER A 299 -7.67 21.21 -6.11
N LEU A 300 -6.44 21.52 -5.69
CA LEU A 300 -5.22 21.06 -6.37
C LEU A 300 -5.16 19.53 -6.41
N ILE A 301 -5.23 18.86 -5.26
CA ILE A 301 -5.22 17.39 -5.18
C ILE A 301 -6.26 16.78 -6.12
N SER A 302 -7.51 17.22 -5.99
CA SER A 302 -8.62 16.59 -6.72
C SER A 302 -8.55 16.85 -8.22
N SER A 303 -8.08 18.03 -8.64
CA SER A 303 -7.86 18.33 -10.05
C SER A 303 -6.70 17.53 -10.62
N ALA A 304 -5.62 17.33 -9.85
CA ALA A 304 -4.50 16.51 -10.27
C ALA A 304 -4.89 15.02 -10.41
N MET A 305 -5.63 14.48 -9.45
CA MET A 305 -6.16 13.11 -9.51
C MET A 305 -7.18 12.96 -10.65
N TYR A 306 -8.02 13.96 -10.90
CA TYR A 306 -8.92 13.93 -12.05
C TYR A 306 -8.15 13.90 -13.38
N TYR A 307 -7.08 14.68 -13.49
CA TYR A 307 -6.20 14.66 -14.66
C TYR A 307 -5.58 13.28 -14.89
N SER A 308 -5.07 12.61 -13.85
CA SER A 308 -4.50 11.27 -13.98
C SER A 308 -5.54 10.22 -14.41
N MET A 309 -6.77 10.33 -13.89
CA MET A 309 -7.89 9.48 -14.32
C MET A 309 -8.23 9.66 -15.80
N LEU A 310 -8.22 10.90 -16.31
CA LEU A 310 -8.42 11.16 -17.74
C LEU A 310 -7.33 10.50 -18.61
N THR A 311 -6.07 10.55 -18.17
CA THR A 311 -4.95 9.84 -18.86
C THR A 311 -5.24 8.35 -18.98
N MET A 312 -5.54 7.70 -17.86
CA MET A 312 -5.80 6.25 -17.83
C MET A 312 -7.04 5.90 -18.66
N MET A 313 -8.10 6.71 -18.59
CA MET A 313 -9.31 6.49 -19.37
C MET A 313 -9.07 6.64 -20.88
N GLY A 314 -8.19 7.54 -21.32
CA GLY A 314 -7.72 7.63 -22.69
C GLY A 314 -7.03 6.34 -23.16
N GLU A 315 -6.14 5.78 -22.34
CA GLU A 315 -5.48 4.50 -22.65
C GLU A 315 -6.45 3.31 -22.69
N LEU A 316 -7.40 3.26 -21.75
CA LEU A 316 -8.45 2.23 -21.74
C LEU A 316 -9.35 2.36 -22.98
N ALA A 317 -9.74 3.58 -23.36
CA ALA A 317 -10.52 3.86 -24.57
C ALA A 317 -9.79 3.36 -25.82
N MET A 318 -8.51 3.71 -25.97
CA MET A 318 -7.65 3.23 -27.05
C MET A 318 -7.62 1.70 -27.09
N ARG A 319 -7.50 1.05 -25.92
CA ARG A 319 -7.47 -0.41 -25.84
C ARG A 319 -8.77 -1.07 -26.29
N LEU A 320 -9.91 -0.42 -26.04
CA LEU A 320 -11.24 -0.84 -26.46
C LEU A 320 -11.56 -0.48 -27.92
N GLY A 321 -10.67 0.25 -28.62
CA GLY A 321 -10.91 0.75 -29.98
C GLY A 321 -11.89 1.93 -30.04
N MET A 322 -12.04 2.67 -28.93
CA MET A 322 -12.94 3.81 -28.80
C MET A 322 -12.18 5.11 -29.04
N GLU A 323 -11.77 5.34 -30.29
CA GLU A 323 -10.95 6.50 -30.68
C GLU A 323 -11.62 7.85 -30.34
N GLY A 324 -12.96 7.93 -30.47
CA GLY A 324 -13.71 9.13 -30.13
C GLY A 324 -13.60 9.51 -28.65
N ASP A 325 -13.67 8.52 -27.76
CA ASP A 325 -13.56 8.72 -26.32
C ASP A 325 -12.11 9.08 -25.94
N MET A 326 -11.13 8.42 -26.56
CA MET A 326 -9.72 8.78 -26.39
C MET A 326 -9.46 10.27 -26.72
N MET A 327 -9.99 10.75 -27.86
CA MET A 327 -9.86 12.15 -28.26
C MET A 327 -10.63 13.11 -27.33
N ASP A 328 -11.78 12.69 -26.77
CA ASP A 328 -12.51 13.50 -25.79
C ASP A 328 -11.73 13.64 -24.48
N PHE A 329 -11.20 12.55 -23.95
CA PHE A 329 -10.40 12.58 -22.72
C PHE A 329 -9.14 13.42 -22.87
N ASP A 330 -8.41 13.32 -23.99
CA ASP A 330 -7.27 14.20 -24.28
C ASP A 330 -7.68 15.68 -24.29
N ARG A 331 -8.78 16.02 -24.96
CA ARG A 331 -9.28 17.40 -24.98
C ARG A 331 -9.66 17.92 -23.59
N ARG A 332 -10.29 17.09 -22.75
CA ARG A 332 -10.63 17.43 -21.36
C ARG A 332 -9.38 17.61 -20.52
N GLN A 333 -8.41 16.72 -20.71
CA GLN A 333 -7.11 16.76 -20.05
C GLN A 333 -6.38 18.08 -20.35
N GLN A 334 -6.30 18.51 -21.61
CA GLN A 334 -5.66 19.78 -21.97
C GLN A 334 -6.34 20.99 -21.32
N ARG A 335 -7.69 21.04 -21.36
CA ARG A 335 -8.45 22.13 -20.71
C ARG A 335 -8.24 22.16 -19.20
N LEU A 336 -8.18 20.99 -18.57
CA LEU A 336 -7.92 20.87 -17.14
C LEU A 336 -6.49 21.31 -16.79
N LYS A 337 -5.46 20.90 -17.55
CA LYS A 337 -4.07 21.36 -17.35
C LYS A 337 -3.95 22.89 -17.44
N GLU A 338 -4.59 23.49 -18.44
CA GLU A 338 -4.62 24.95 -18.58
C GLU A 338 -5.31 25.62 -17.37
N ALA A 339 -6.46 25.10 -16.94
CA ALA A 339 -7.17 25.64 -15.77
C ALA A 339 -6.38 25.45 -14.48
N TYR A 340 -5.80 24.27 -14.28
CA TYR A 340 -4.97 23.91 -13.15
C TYR A 340 -3.78 24.87 -13.01
N ASN A 341 -3.00 25.06 -14.08
CA ASN A 341 -1.84 25.95 -14.06
C ASN A 341 -2.22 27.42 -13.85
N ARG A 342 -3.37 27.87 -14.36
CA ARG A 342 -3.86 29.23 -14.07
C ARG A 342 -4.20 29.44 -12.58
N HIS A 343 -4.68 28.41 -11.90
CA HIS A 343 -5.10 28.51 -10.49
C HIS A 343 -3.94 28.31 -9.52
N PHE A 344 -3.08 27.33 -9.80
CA PHE A 344 -2.18 26.79 -8.78
C PHE A 344 -0.71 27.01 -9.05
N TYR A 345 -0.29 27.24 -10.30
CA TYR A 345 1.13 27.41 -10.61
C TYR A 345 1.62 28.83 -10.29
N HIS A 346 2.79 28.93 -9.66
CA HIS A 346 3.47 30.18 -9.36
C HIS A 346 4.76 30.28 -10.21
N PRO A 347 4.72 30.93 -11.40
CA PRO A 347 5.84 30.92 -12.35
C PRO A 347 7.13 31.53 -11.82
N GLU A 348 7.02 32.53 -10.94
CA GLU A 348 8.17 33.21 -10.34
C GLU A 348 8.96 32.27 -9.42
N ASP A 349 8.26 31.42 -8.67
CA ASP A 349 8.86 30.51 -7.68
C ASP A 349 9.05 29.09 -8.23
N GLY A 350 8.42 28.75 -9.35
CA GLY A 350 8.49 27.44 -9.97
C GLY A 350 7.84 26.35 -9.12
N ASN A 351 6.75 26.67 -8.42
CA ASN A 351 6.05 25.75 -7.54
C ASN A 351 4.52 25.89 -7.62
N TYR A 352 3.81 25.04 -6.86
CA TYR A 352 2.36 25.04 -6.82
C TYR A 352 1.80 25.39 -5.44
N SER A 353 0.79 26.25 -5.41
CA SER A 353 -0.01 26.60 -4.24
C SER A 353 0.85 26.91 -3.00
N SER A 354 0.74 26.10 -1.93
CA SER A 354 1.46 26.30 -0.67
C SER A 354 2.90 25.76 -0.68
N ASN A 355 3.41 25.34 -1.85
CA ASN A 355 4.70 24.69 -2.01
C ASN A 355 4.91 23.45 -1.12
N THR A 356 3.81 22.74 -0.80
CA THR A 356 3.93 21.43 -0.14
C THR A 356 4.59 20.43 -1.08
N VAL A 357 5.24 19.42 -0.53
CA VAL A 357 5.86 18.36 -1.35
C VAL A 357 4.80 17.69 -2.21
N THR A 358 3.66 17.33 -1.64
CA THR A 358 2.53 16.71 -2.37
C THR A 358 1.99 17.58 -3.50
N ALA A 359 1.86 18.91 -3.31
CA ALA A 359 1.36 19.80 -4.37
C ALA A 359 2.25 19.75 -5.62
N ASN A 360 3.56 19.87 -5.42
CA ASN A 360 4.54 19.84 -6.50
C ASN A 360 4.69 18.42 -7.07
N LEU A 361 4.67 17.41 -6.22
CA LEU A 361 4.83 16.00 -6.58
C LEU A 361 3.72 15.53 -7.51
N LEU A 362 2.44 15.73 -7.14
CA LEU A 362 1.31 15.34 -8.00
C LEU A 362 1.33 16.11 -9.34
N SER A 363 1.70 17.40 -9.30
CA SER A 363 1.81 18.22 -10.50
C SER A 363 2.90 17.70 -11.45
N LEU A 364 4.06 17.32 -10.90
CA LEU A 364 5.20 16.81 -11.66
C LEU A 364 4.95 15.41 -12.21
N GLU A 365 4.46 14.49 -11.37
CA GLU A 365 4.25 13.09 -11.74
C GLU A 365 3.14 12.90 -12.77
N PHE A 366 2.08 13.70 -12.69
CA PHE A 366 1.00 13.62 -13.68
C PHE A 366 1.27 14.46 -14.93
N GLY A 367 2.43 15.13 -15.04
CA GLY A 367 2.78 15.92 -16.23
C GLY A 367 1.95 17.21 -16.37
N LEU A 368 1.49 17.78 -15.27
CA LEU A 368 0.77 19.06 -15.23
C LEU A 368 1.71 20.26 -15.33
N VAL A 369 2.99 20.09 -15.03
CA VAL A 369 4.01 21.14 -15.11
C VAL A 369 4.11 21.73 -16.52
N PRO A 370 4.20 23.07 -16.65
CA PRO A 370 4.53 23.70 -17.92
C PRO A 370 5.89 23.25 -18.44
N ASP A 371 5.97 22.98 -19.74
CA ASP A 371 7.19 22.52 -20.40
C ASP A 371 8.37 23.47 -20.11
N GLY A 372 9.46 22.91 -19.57
CA GLY A 372 10.69 23.61 -19.21
C GLY A 372 10.82 24.00 -17.74
N ASP A 373 9.75 23.91 -16.94
CA ASP A 373 9.78 24.21 -15.50
C ASP A 373 9.86 22.95 -14.61
N GLU A 374 9.89 21.74 -15.19
CA GLU A 374 9.89 20.47 -14.45
C GLU A 374 11.04 20.37 -13.45
N GLU A 375 12.24 20.79 -13.83
CA GLU A 375 13.43 20.77 -12.96
C GLU A 375 13.28 21.75 -11.79
N ARG A 376 12.64 22.91 -12.00
CA ARG A 376 12.40 23.89 -10.93
C ARG A 376 11.39 23.36 -9.91
N VAL A 377 10.35 22.69 -10.39
CA VAL A 377 9.34 22.05 -9.53
C VAL A 377 9.96 20.87 -8.76
N LEU A 378 10.78 20.05 -9.43
CA LEU A 378 11.55 18.98 -8.79
C LEU A 378 12.46 19.53 -7.69
N GLN A 379 13.18 20.62 -7.96
CA GLN A 379 14.09 21.21 -6.99
C GLN A 379 13.34 21.69 -5.74
N ASN A 380 12.11 22.23 -5.89
CA ASN A 380 11.26 22.55 -4.75
C ASN A 380 10.89 21.31 -3.91
N ILE A 381 10.55 20.17 -4.54
CA ILE A 381 10.30 18.89 -3.84
C ILE A 381 11.52 18.47 -3.02
N VAL A 382 12.69 18.48 -3.67
CA VAL A 382 13.96 18.04 -3.08
C VAL A 382 14.38 18.94 -1.92
N ASP A 383 14.34 20.27 -2.13
CA ASP A 383 14.75 21.24 -1.13
C ASP A 383 13.80 21.31 0.06
N VAL A 384 12.48 21.28 -0.17
CA VAL A 384 11.52 21.26 0.94
C VAL A 384 11.71 19.98 1.76
N THR A 385 11.84 18.82 1.12
CA THR A 385 12.07 17.54 1.81
C THR A 385 13.38 17.55 2.61
N ARG A 386 14.46 18.07 2.04
CA ARG A 386 15.77 18.13 2.71
C ARG A 386 15.84 19.20 3.80
N ASP A 387 15.46 20.43 3.48
CA ASP A 387 15.72 21.59 4.34
C ASP A 387 14.64 21.78 5.39
N THR A 388 13.39 21.47 5.07
CA THR A 388 12.27 21.60 6.02
C THR A 388 12.05 20.31 6.79
N TYR A 389 12.02 19.18 6.10
CA TYR A 389 11.73 17.87 6.70
C TYR A 389 12.98 17.07 7.09
N LYS A 390 14.19 17.56 6.79
CA LYS A 390 15.45 16.89 7.14
C LYS A 390 15.50 15.46 6.61
N ASP A 391 15.07 15.29 5.36
CA ASP A 391 14.95 14.00 4.68
C ASP A 391 14.14 12.97 5.49
N HIS A 392 13.13 13.42 6.24
CA HIS A 392 12.06 12.57 6.76
C HIS A 392 10.88 12.57 5.80
N VAL A 393 9.90 11.69 6.06
CA VAL A 393 8.64 11.66 5.31
C VAL A 393 7.99 13.04 5.33
N SER A 394 7.70 13.56 4.15
CA SER A 394 7.28 14.95 3.90
C SER A 394 5.86 15.07 3.33
N CYS A 395 5.15 13.94 3.23
CA CYS A 395 3.84 13.82 2.61
C CYS A 395 2.87 13.04 3.50
N GLY A 396 1.57 13.25 3.29
CA GLY A 396 0.54 12.30 3.69
C GLY A 396 0.40 11.15 2.68
N VAL A 397 -0.75 10.47 2.74
CA VAL A 397 -1.09 9.31 1.92
C VAL A 397 -0.91 9.56 0.43
N LEU A 398 -1.40 10.68 -0.09
CA LEU A 398 -1.43 10.92 -1.54
C LEU A 398 -0.05 11.28 -2.08
N GLY A 399 0.75 12.01 -1.32
CA GLY A 399 2.14 12.25 -1.71
C GLY A 399 2.99 11.00 -1.59
N MET A 400 2.81 10.19 -0.55
CA MET A 400 3.55 8.92 -0.39
C MET A 400 3.29 7.93 -1.53
N GLN A 401 2.16 8.03 -2.22
CA GLN A 401 1.85 7.21 -3.40
C GLN A 401 2.76 7.46 -4.62
N HIS A 402 3.63 8.47 -4.57
CA HIS A 402 4.49 8.85 -5.69
C HIS A 402 5.91 9.29 -5.31
N LEU A 403 6.20 9.47 -4.01
CA LEU A 403 7.42 10.16 -3.56
C LEU A 403 8.70 9.38 -3.92
N MET A 404 8.73 8.08 -3.65
CA MET A 404 9.95 7.28 -3.74
C MET A 404 10.40 7.10 -5.19
N THR A 405 9.45 6.76 -6.06
CA THR A 405 9.68 6.60 -7.49
C THR A 405 9.99 7.94 -8.16
N CYS A 406 9.29 9.04 -7.79
CA CYS A 406 9.56 10.37 -8.33
C CYS A 406 11.01 10.81 -8.10
N LEU A 407 11.49 10.69 -6.86
CA LEU A 407 12.87 11.05 -6.50
C LEU A 407 13.88 10.18 -7.25
N SER A 408 13.68 8.86 -7.25
CA SER A 408 14.64 7.91 -7.83
C SER A 408 14.74 8.03 -9.34
N HIS A 409 13.61 8.20 -10.03
CA HIS A 409 13.58 8.36 -11.50
C HIS A 409 14.17 9.69 -11.96
N ARG A 410 14.36 10.67 -11.07
CA ARG A 410 14.92 11.99 -11.38
C ARG A 410 16.27 12.25 -10.72
N GLY A 411 17.01 11.19 -10.40
CA GLY A 411 18.40 11.30 -9.96
C GLY A 411 18.60 11.64 -8.48
N HIS A 412 17.54 11.58 -7.67
CA HIS A 412 17.58 11.83 -6.22
C HIS A 412 17.40 10.52 -5.42
N LEU A 413 17.98 9.43 -5.91
CA LEU A 413 17.98 8.13 -5.22
C LEU A 413 18.59 8.22 -3.82
N ASP A 414 19.65 9.03 -3.66
CA ASP A 414 20.30 9.28 -2.38
C ASP A 414 19.33 9.85 -1.34
N GLN A 415 18.46 10.77 -1.76
CA GLN A 415 17.43 11.34 -0.90
C GLN A 415 16.33 10.33 -0.58
N ALA A 416 15.89 9.54 -1.56
CA ALA A 416 14.95 8.45 -1.34
C ALA A 416 15.49 7.44 -0.31
N MET A 417 16.77 7.06 -0.42
CA MET A 417 17.44 6.18 0.55
C MET A 417 17.52 6.81 1.94
N ARG A 418 17.82 8.11 2.05
CA ARG A 418 17.82 8.81 3.34
C ARG A 418 16.44 8.77 4.00
N ILE A 419 15.37 9.02 3.25
CA ILE A 419 13.98 9.00 3.77
C ILE A 419 13.60 7.62 4.28
N ILE A 420 13.81 6.57 3.48
CA ILE A 420 13.34 5.22 3.81
C ILE A 420 14.15 4.59 4.97
N LEU A 421 15.41 5.02 5.14
CA LEU A 421 16.30 4.51 6.19
C LEU A 421 16.28 5.34 7.49
N GLN A 422 15.49 6.43 7.57
CA GLN A 422 15.30 7.16 8.83
C GLN A 422 14.77 6.24 9.93
N LYS A 423 15.20 6.49 11.17
CA LYS A 423 14.83 5.69 12.35
C LYS A 423 14.11 6.49 13.44
N ASP A 424 14.16 7.81 13.38
CA ASP A 424 13.44 8.70 14.27
C ASP A 424 12.17 9.26 13.61
N TYR A 425 11.36 9.94 14.42
CA TYR A 425 10.05 10.41 13.99
C TYR A 425 10.17 11.60 13.03
N PRO A 426 9.39 11.64 11.92
CA PRO A 426 8.50 10.59 11.39
C PRO A 426 9.17 9.68 10.36
N SER A 427 9.12 8.36 10.56
CA SER A 427 9.64 7.38 9.61
C SER A 427 9.06 5.98 9.81
N PHE A 428 9.24 5.09 8.83
CA PHE A 428 8.94 3.67 9.01
C PHE A 428 9.91 3.01 10.01
N GLY A 429 11.18 3.43 9.99
CA GLY A 429 12.17 2.95 10.97
C GLY A 429 11.75 3.29 12.40
N TYR A 430 11.13 4.44 12.63
CA TYR A 430 10.56 4.77 13.94
C TYR A 430 9.49 3.77 14.39
N MET A 431 8.57 3.38 13.51
CA MET A 431 7.58 2.34 13.81
C MET A 431 8.27 1.02 14.19
N ILE A 432 9.28 0.63 13.41
CA ILE A 432 10.04 -0.61 13.62
C ILE A 432 10.80 -0.59 14.95
N GLU A 433 11.49 0.51 15.29
CA GLU A 433 12.21 0.71 16.55
C GLU A 433 11.25 0.68 17.76
N LYS A 434 9.98 1.02 17.55
CA LYS A 434 8.90 0.89 18.55
C LYS A 434 8.27 -0.51 18.61
N GLY A 435 8.78 -1.46 17.83
CA GLY A 435 8.34 -2.86 17.83
C GLY A 435 7.14 -3.15 16.93
N ALA A 436 6.84 -2.27 15.97
CA ALA A 436 5.82 -2.51 14.97
C ALA A 436 6.15 -3.76 14.13
N THR A 437 5.11 -4.56 13.88
CA THR A 437 5.18 -5.78 13.03
C THR A 437 4.25 -5.69 11.83
N THR A 438 3.64 -4.53 11.66
CA THR A 438 2.69 -4.10 10.63
C THR A 438 2.92 -2.59 10.45
N ILE A 439 2.34 -2.00 9.42
CA ILE A 439 2.37 -0.53 9.24
C ILE A 439 1.27 0.11 10.10
N TRP A 440 1.56 1.26 10.72
CA TRP A 440 0.59 2.00 11.53
C TRP A 440 -0.24 2.96 10.67
N GLU A 441 -1.40 3.38 11.17
CA GLU A 441 -2.23 4.44 10.54
C GLU A 441 -1.54 5.81 10.62
N LEU A 442 -0.91 6.09 11.76
CA LEU A 442 -0.25 7.37 12.05
C LEU A 442 1.25 7.16 12.25
N TRP A 443 2.06 8.09 11.76
CA TRP A 443 3.52 8.13 11.99
C TRP A 443 3.90 8.15 13.48
N ASN A 444 3.00 8.66 14.31
CA ASN A 444 3.08 8.78 15.77
C ASN A 444 2.10 7.84 16.50
N GLY A 445 1.81 6.65 15.96
CA GLY A 445 0.83 5.72 16.52
C GLY A 445 1.08 5.26 17.97
N ASP A 446 2.26 5.50 18.54
CA ASP A 446 2.55 5.23 19.94
C ASP A 446 2.09 6.34 20.90
N THR A 447 1.78 7.52 20.38
CA THR A 447 1.49 8.75 21.15
C THR A 447 0.20 9.45 20.72
N ALA A 448 -0.32 9.15 19.53
CA ALA A 448 -1.56 9.73 19.00
C ALA A 448 -2.81 9.32 19.80
N ASP A 449 -3.86 10.15 19.68
CA ASP A 449 -5.14 9.90 20.33
C ASP A 449 -5.77 8.57 19.84
N PRO A 450 -6.25 7.71 20.76
CA PRO A 450 -6.78 6.39 20.40
C PRO A 450 -8.05 6.40 19.54
N ALA A 451 -8.75 7.53 19.41
CA ALA A 451 -9.97 7.59 18.60
C ALA A 451 -9.74 7.26 17.12
N MET A 452 -8.50 7.40 16.63
CA MET A 452 -8.12 7.14 15.24
C MET A 452 -6.63 6.74 15.18
N ASN A 453 -6.32 5.56 15.71
CA ASN A 453 -4.95 5.10 15.83
C ASN A 453 -4.83 3.56 15.75
N SER A 454 -4.83 3.05 14.52
CA SER A 454 -4.59 1.65 14.20
C SER A 454 -3.10 1.32 14.16
N ALA A 455 -2.70 0.19 14.75
CA ALA A 455 -1.35 -0.35 14.59
C ALA A 455 -1.24 -1.31 13.39
N ASN A 456 -2.30 -1.45 12.57
CA ASN A 456 -2.31 -2.20 11.33
C ASN A 456 -3.15 -1.47 10.27
N HIS A 457 -2.48 -0.74 9.39
CA HIS A 457 -3.06 0.08 8.33
C HIS A 457 -2.10 0.15 7.15
N VAL A 458 -2.57 0.08 5.90
CA VAL A 458 -1.67 -0.07 4.73
C VAL A 458 -1.37 1.22 3.98
N MET A 459 -2.22 2.24 4.11
CA MET A 459 -2.22 3.46 3.28
C MET A 459 -0.89 4.24 3.23
N LEU A 460 -0.07 4.21 4.29
CA LEU A 460 1.19 4.95 4.32
C LEU A 460 2.28 4.33 3.43
N LEU A 461 2.11 3.08 2.98
CA LEU A 461 3.06 2.41 2.10
C LEU A 461 3.23 3.10 0.75
N GLY A 462 2.16 3.73 0.22
CA GLY A 462 2.24 4.45 -1.04
C GLY A 462 2.89 3.64 -2.18
N ASP A 463 3.94 4.19 -2.79
CA ASP A 463 4.72 3.53 -3.84
C ASP A 463 5.95 2.73 -3.34
N VAL A 464 6.16 2.61 -2.02
CA VAL A 464 7.36 1.96 -1.44
C VAL A 464 7.57 0.55 -1.99
N LEU A 465 6.53 -0.28 -2.04
CA LEU A 465 6.65 -1.64 -2.57
C LEU A 465 6.95 -1.64 -4.08
N VAL A 466 6.34 -0.73 -4.84
CA VAL A 466 6.65 -0.59 -6.26
C VAL A 466 8.10 -0.15 -6.46
N TRP A 467 8.60 0.73 -5.59
CA TRP A 467 9.97 1.22 -5.59
C TRP A 467 10.99 0.15 -5.19
N LEU A 468 10.73 -0.66 -4.15
CA LEU A 468 11.62 -1.76 -3.76
C LEU A 468 11.83 -2.75 -4.92
N TYR A 469 10.75 -3.17 -5.57
CA TYR A 469 10.80 -4.14 -6.66
C TYR A 469 11.28 -3.52 -7.98
N GLY A 470 10.77 -2.34 -8.31
CA GLY A 470 11.06 -1.63 -9.53
C GLY A 470 12.46 -1.04 -9.53
N ASP A 471 12.79 -0.24 -8.51
CA ASP A 471 14.01 0.55 -8.45
C ASP A 471 15.21 -0.17 -7.88
N LEU A 472 15.06 -0.82 -6.72
CA LEU A 472 16.18 -1.51 -6.12
C LEU A 472 16.44 -2.86 -6.79
N ALA A 473 15.39 -3.63 -7.05
CA ALA A 473 15.54 -4.94 -7.71
C ALA A 473 15.47 -4.89 -9.24
N GLY A 474 15.02 -3.79 -9.86
CA GLY A 474 15.01 -3.66 -11.32
C GLY A 474 13.88 -4.39 -12.05
N ILE A 475 12.85 -4.88 -11.35
CA ILE A 475 11.72 -5.58 -11.96
C ILE A 475 10.66 -4.56 -12.40
N ARG A 476 10.72 -4.14 -13.67
CA ARG A 476 9.76 -3.18 -14.24
C ARG A 476 9.15 -3.66 -15.55
N GLN A 477 7.87 -3.32 -15.72
CA GLN A 477 7.13 -3.49 -16.97
C GLN A 477 7.29 -2.23 -17.84
N THR A 478 7.45 -2.37 -19.16
CA THR A 478 7.46 -1.20 -20.06
C THR A 478 6.09 -0.47 -20.03
N ALA A 479 6.06 0.81 -20.37
CA ALA A 479 4.81 1.59 -20.40
C ALA A 479 3.75 1.02 -21.37
N ARG A 480 4.19 0.39 -22.47
CA ARG A 480 3.32 -0.19 -23.51
C ARG A 480 2.96 -1.65 -23.25
N SER A 481 3.75 -2.35 -22.44
CA SER A 481 3.56 -3.75 -22.08
C SER A 481 2.36 -3.94 -21.15
N ARG A 482 1.80 -5.15 -21.14
CA ARG A 482 0.73 -5.62 -20.25
C ARG A 482 1.11 -6.97 -19.69
N ALA A 483 0.72 -7.24 -18.46
CA ALA A 483 1.00 -8.49 -17.76
C ALA A 483 2.49 -8.89 -17.78
N TYR A 484 3.40 -7.90 -17.75
CA TYR A 484 4.86 -8.09 -17.85
C TYR A 484 5.33 -8.82 -19.12
N LYS A 485 4.58 -8.73 -20.22
CA LYS A 485 4.97 -9.33 -21.51
C LYS A 485 6.32 -8.81 -22.00
N GLU A 486 6.57 -7.52 -21.82
CA GLU A 486 7.85 -6.86 -22.04
C GLU A 486 8.30 -6.14 -20.76
N LEU A 487 9.56 -6.34 -20.39
CA LEU A 487 10.21 -5.75 -19.22
C LEU A 487 11.25 -4.70 -19.62
N ASP A 488 11.44 -3.73 -18.73
CA ASP A 488 12.45 -2.65 -18.85
C ASP A 488 13.30 -2.59 -17.59
N MET A 489 14.31 -3.44 -17.50
CA MET A 489 15.04 -3.72 -16.27
C MET A 489 16.29 -2.85 -16.13
N TYR A 490 16.38 -2.13 -15.02
CA TYR A 490 17.59 -1.43 -14.60
C TYR A 490 17.65 -1.40 -13.07
N ILE A 491 18.82 -1.63 -12.50
CA ILE A 491 19.02 -1.63 -11.05
C ILE A 491 19.59 -0.30 -10.59
N ASN A 492 19.06 0.21 -9.48
CA ASN A 492 19.66 1.30 -8.74
C ASN A 492 20.51 0.69 -7.60
N MET A 493 21.80 1.04 -7.54
CA MET A 493 22.75 0.48 -6.58
C MET A 493 23.20 1.56 -5.58
N PRO A 494 22.36 1.90 -4.58
CA PRO A 494 22.72 2.86 -3.56
C PRO A 494 23.92 2.37 -2.75
N GLU A 495 24.70 3.29 -2.16
CA GLU A 495 25.91 2.95 -1.41
C GLU A 495 25.60 2.13 -0.14
N GLU A 496 24.39 2.27 0.38
CA GLU A 496 23.90 1.58 1.57
C GLU A 496 23.58 0.10 1.35
N LEU A 497 23.59 -0.39 0.10
CA LEU A 497 23.25 -1.77 -0.25
C LEU A 497 24.37 -2.43 -1.07
N ASN A 498 24.72 -3.65 -0.67
CA ASN A 498 25.62 -4.52 -1.42
C ASN A 498 24.90 -5.69 -2.07
N HIS A 499 23.65 -5.97 -1.70
CA HIS A 499 22.87 -7.08 -2.25
C HIS A 499 21.38 -6.77 -2.23
N VAL A 500 20.69 -7.09 -3.32
CA VAL A 500 19.22 -7.09 -3.41
C VAL A 500 18.79 -8.30 -4.24
N HIS A 501 17.80 -9.03 -3.73
CA HIS A 501 17.11 -10.11 -4.42
C HIS A 501 15.60 -9.86 -4.36
N ALA A 502 14.93 -9.96 -5.50
CA ALA A 502 13.47 -10.00 -5.54
C ALA A 502 12.96 -11.00 -6.57
N THR A 503 11.76 -11.52 -6.30
CA THR A 503 11.00 -12.32 -7.25
C THR A 503 9.60 -11.75 -7.41
N HIS A 504 9.04 -11.79 -8.61
CA HIS A 504 7.67 -11.37 -8.89
C HIS A 504 7.00 -12.34 -9.85
N GLY A 505 5.90 -12.95 -9.43
CA GLY A 505 5.06 -13.80 -10.26
C GLY A 505 4.23 -12.98 -11.23
N THR A 506 4.06 -13.53 -12.43
CA THR A 506 3.28 -12.93 -13.51
C THR A 506 2.42 -14.01 -14.16
N PRO A 507 1.46 -13.63 -15.03
CA PRO A 507 0.72 -14.60 -15.84
C PRO A 507 1.61 -15.49 -16.74
N TYR A 508 2.87 -15.13 -16.95
CA TYR A 508 3.83 -15.90 -17.75
C TYR A 508 4.78 -16.77 -16.90
N GLY A 509 4.80 -16.59 -15.58
CA GLY A 509 5.74 -17.23 -14.66
C GLY A 509 6.48 -16.21 -13.79
N THR A 510 7.44 -16.68 -13.00
CA THR A 510 8.20 -15.84 -12.08
C THR A 510 9.33 -15.11 -12.78
N ILE A 511 9.45 -13.81 -12.53
CA ILE A 511 10.62 -12.99 -12.80
C ILE A 511 11.50 -13.01 -11.54
N SER A 512 12.80 -13.24 -11.69
CA SER A 512 13.78 -13.09 -10.59
C SER A 512 14.82 -12.05 -10.98
N SER A 513 15.25 -11.23 -10.03
CA SER A 513 16.34 -10.28 -10.20
C SER A 513 17.17 -10.23 -8.92
N GLU A 514 18.44 -10.55 -9.04
CA GLU A 514 19.39 -10.56 -7.93
C GLU A 514 20.69 -9.89 -8.34
N TRP A 515 21.11 -8.86 -7.61
CA TRP A 515 22.42 -8.25 -7.82
C TRP A 515 23.21 -8.17 -6.53
N TRP A 516 24.54 -8.27 -6.65
CA TRP A 516 25.46 -8.04 -5.56
C TRP A 516 26.78 -7.44 -6.02
N ARG A 517 27.41 -6.68 -5.12
CA ARG A 517 28.75 -6.13 -5.31
C ARG A 517 29.81 -7.20 -5.04
N THR A 518 30.86 -7.21 -5.85
CA THR A 518 32.07 -8.03 -5.68
C THR A 518 33.31 -7.14 -5.71
N GLU A 519 34.49 -7.69 -5.44
CA GLU A 519 35.75 -6.93 -5.58
C GLU A 519 36.01 -6.47 -7.03
N GLU A 520 35.46 -7.17 -8.02
CA GLU A 520 35.68 -6.94 -9.44
C GLU A 520 34.57 -6.10 -10.11
N GLY A 521 33.50 -5.77 -9.38
CA GLY A 521 32.37 -4.99 -9.90
C GLY A 521 31.03 -5.42 -9.31
N VAL A 522 30.05 -5.67 -10.19
CA VAL A 522 28.69 -6.06 -9.81
C VAL A 522 28.31 -7.30 -10.62
N THR A 523 27.73 -8.28 -9.95
CA THR A 523 27.07 -9.41 -10.60
C THR A 523 25.56 -9.19 -10.55
N TRP A 524 24.87 -9.43 -11.67
CA TRP A 524 23.42 -9.32 -11.77
C TRP A 524 22.87 -10.57 -12.47
N GLU A 525 22.13 -11.37 -11.72
CA GLU A 525 21.41 -12.54 -12.20
C GLU A 525 19.94 -12.20 -12.42
N VAL A 526 19.43 -12.56 -13.60
CA VAL A 526 18.05 -12.31 -14.00
C VAL A 526 17.43 -13.59 -14.56
N GLU A 527 16.23 -13.92 -14.11
CA GLU A 527 15.40 -14.98 -14.68
C GLU A 527 14.14 -14.35 -15.28
N ILE A 528 13.93 -14.57 -16.59
CA ILE A 528 12.79 -14.07 -17.35
C ILE A 528 11.92 -15.26 -17.77
N PRO A 529 10.60 -15.24 -17.50
CA PRO A 529 9.72 -16.33 -17.88
C PRO A 529 9.59 -16.48 -19.40
N ALA A 530 9.39 -17.71 -19.87
CA ALA A 530 9.20 -17.99 -21.28
C ALA A 530 8.03 -17.18 -21.87
N ASN A 531 8.12 -16.85 -23.16
CA ASN A 531 7.13 -16.02 -23.87
C ASN A 531 7.04 -14.59 -23.30
N THR A 532 8.12 -14.05 -22.75
CA THR A 532 8.28 -12.62 -22.41
C THR A 532 9.64 -12.14 -22.90
N SER A 533 9.82 -10.82 -23.02
CA SER A 533 11.08 -10.21 -23.43
C SER A 533 11.53 -9.17 -22.41
N ALA A 534 12.83 -8.98 -22.25
CA ALA A 534 13.37 -7.96 -21.35
C ALA A 534 14.43 -7.11 -22.04
N ARG A 535 14.38 -5.79 -21.82
CA ARG A 535 15.51 -4.90 -22.06
C ARG A 535 16.21 -4.66 -20.73
N ILE A 536 17.47 -5.03 -20.63
CA ILE A 536 18.32 -4.82 -19.46
C ILE A 536 19.24 -3.64 -19.77
N HIS A 537 19.17 -2.58 -18.97
CA HIS A 537 20.03 -1.42 -19.10
C HIS A 537 21.26 -1.58 -18.21
N ILE A 538 22.44 -1.36 -18.78
CA ILE A 538 23.68 -1.39 -18.01
C ILE A 538 23.79 -0.08 -17.21
N PRO A 539 24.00 -0.14 -15.88
CA PRO A 539 24.15 1.06 -15.07
C PRO A 539 25.27 1.97 -15.59
N SER A 540 25.04 3.28 -15.57
CA SER A 540 26.04 4.26 -16.03
C SER A 540 27.36 4.08 -15.28
N GLY A 541 28.48 4.06 -16.02
CA GLY A 541 29.82 3.86 -15.48
C GLY A 541 30.24 2.39 -15.36
N TYR A 542 29.36 1.44 -15.69
CA TYR A 542 29.68 0.01 -15.74
C TYR A 542 29.79 -0.47 -17.19
N THR A 543 30.58 -1.52 -17.40
CA THR A 543 30.72 -2.22 -18.68
C THR A 543 30.59 -3.71 -18.48
N ILE A 544 29.97 -4.41 -19.44
CA ILE A 544 29.80 -5.87 -19.39
C ILE A 544 31.18 -6.54 -19.50
N GLN A 545 31.62 -7.22 -18.44
CA GLN A 545 32.85 -8.03 -18.43
C GLN A 545 32.61 -9.46 -18.94
N GLY A 546 31.41 -10.01 -18.72
CA GLY A 546 31.02 -11.34 -19.17
C GLY A 546 29.52 -11.56 -19.06
N MET A 547 28.97 -12.40 -19.92
CA MET A 547 27.56 -12.80 -19.92
C MET A 547 27.47 -14.31 -20.03
N HIS A 548 26.80 -14.95 -19.07
CA HIS A 548 26.57 -16.39 -19.05
C HIS A 548 25.07 -16.65 -19.04
N SER A 549 24.58 -17.33 -20.10
CA SER A 549 23.18 -17.75 -20.15
C SER A 549 23.07 -19.25 -19.87
N LEU A 550 22.25 -19.62 -18.89
CA LEU A 550 22.03 -21.01 -18.48
C LEU A 550 20.97 -21.72 -19.32
N ARG A 551 20.10 -20.99 -20.04
CA ARG A 551 19.00 -21.55 -20.85
C ARG A 551 18.70 -20.73 -22.10
N TRP A 552 18.04 -21.35 -23.08
CA TRP A 552 17.75 -20.80 -24.41
C TRP A 552 16.96 -19.48 -24.34
N ALA A 553 17.66 -18.37 -24.43
CA ALA A 553 17.17 -17.06 -24.85
C ALA A 553 18.18 -16.52 -25.87
N SER A 554 17.71 -15.93 -26.97
CA SER A 554 18.60 -15.10 -27.80
C SER A 554 18.83 -13.81 -27.03
N ALA A 555 20.06 -13.61 -26.56
CA ALA A 555 20.50 -12.38 -25.93
C ALA A 555 21.35 -11.60 -26.93
N GLU A 556 20.93 -10.37 -27.25
CA GLU A 556 21.65 -9.47 -28.14
C GLU A 556 22.10 -8.23 -27.35
N VAL A 557 23.37 -7.85 -27.52
CA VAL A 557 23.90 -6.62 -26.92
C VAL A 557 23.69 -5.47 -27.91
N GLU A 558 22.91 -4.47 -27.50
CA GLU A 558 22.57 -3.29 -28.31
C GLU A 558 23.07 -2.02 -27.61
N GLY A 559 24.31 -1.62 -27.89
CA GLY A 559 24.94 -0.48 -27.22
C GLY A 559 25.14 -0.78 -25.73
N ASP A 560 24.52 0.03 -24.86
CA ASP A 560 24.56 -0.11 -23.40
C ASP A 560 23.40 -0.96 -22.85
N ASN A 561 22.74 -1.76 -23.70
CA ASN A 561 21.62 -2.61 -23.33
C ASN A 561 21.82 -4.08 -23.72
N ILE A 562 21.13 -4.98 -23.01
CA ILE A 562 20.96 -6.37 -23.39
C ILE A 562 19.47 -6.61 -23.66
N CYS A 563 19.16 -7.07 -24.87
CA CYS A 563 17.81 -7.46 -25.27
C CYS A 563 17.68 -8.99 -25.15
N LEU A 564 16.75 -9.44 -24.31
CA LEU A 564 16.36 -10.84 -24.15
C LEU A 564 15.02 -11.05 -24.86
N LEU A 565 14.98 -11.99 -25.83
CA LEU A 565 13.79 -12.33 -26.62
C LEU A 565 13.25 -13.73 -26.32
#